data_AF-A0A8S1PU59-F1
#
_entry.id   AF-A0A8S1PU59-F1
#
_cell.length_a   1.000
_cell.length_b   1.000
_cell.length_c   1.000
_cell.angle_alpha   90.00
_cell.angle_beta   90.00
_cell.angle_gamma   90.00
#
_symmetry.space_group_name_H-M   'P 1'
#
loop_
_entity.id
_entity.type
_entity.pdbx_description
1 polymer ?
#
loop_
_entity_poly.entity_id
_entity_poly.type
_entity_poly.pdbx_seq_one_letter_code
_entity_poly.pdbx_strand_id
1 'polypeptide(L)'
;MNSPSIETLDQELSEAINKIYNGCQKINAKHLKIRILQWLDKVRTPTHNFIWKQNSLLYARVLLEMTLEQQLDKPFRGVPPDGPLPRFDKFEVVI
;
A
#
# COMPACT_ATOMS: atom_id res chain seq x y z
N MET A 1 23.87 -6.33 -5.65
CA MET A 1 22.78 -5.36 -5.37
C MET A 1 22.72 -5.20 -3.86
N ASN A 2 22.96 -4.00 -3.33
CA ASN A 2 22.82 -3.76 -1.89
C ASN A 2 21.33 -3.80 -1.54
N SER A 3 20.93 -4.68 -0.62
CA SER A 3 19.58 -4.67 -0.07
C SER A 3 19.33 -3.31 0.60
N PRO A 4 18.17 -2.68 0.41
CA PRO A 4 17.86 -1.42 1.08
C PRO A 4 17.92 -1.59 2.60
N SER A 5 18.45 -0.60 3.30
CA SER A 5 18.45 -0.60 4.76
C SER A 5 17.03 -0.46 5.30
N ILE A 6 16.82 -0.87 6.55
CA ILE A 6 15.51 -0.77 7.23
C ILE A 6 15.04 0.70 7.28
N GLU A 7 15.97 1.63 7.56
CA GLU A 7 15.69 3.06 7.64
C GLU A 7 15.21 3.64 6.30
N THR A 8 15.83 3.23 5.19
CA THR A 8 15.38 3.64 3.85
C THR A 8 13.97 3.14 3.56
N LEU A 9 13.65 1.89 3.92
CA LEU A 9 12.31 1.34 3.73
C LEU A 9 11.26 2.08 4.57
N ASP A 10 11.58 2.44 5.81
CA ASP A 10 10.67 3.20 6.68
C ASP A 10 10.40 4.61 6.13
N GLN A 11 11.45 5.29 5.67
CA GLN A 11 11.33 6.62 5.09
C GLN A 11 10.46 6.59 3.82
N GLU A 12 10.72 5.65 2.91
CA GLU A 12 9.94 5.51 1.67
C GLU A 12 8.48 5.12 1.94
N LEU A 13 8.24 4.23 2.92
CA LEU A 13 6.90 3.82 3.29
C LEU A 13 6.12 5.01 3.89
N SER A 14 6.76 5.79 4.77
CA SER A 14 6.17 7.00 5.37
C SER A 14 5.80 8.03 4.29
N GLU A 15 6.67 8.25 3.32
CA GLU A 15 6.39 9.15 2.21
C GLU A 15 5.20 8.68 1.36
N ALA A 16 5.15 7.38 1.02
CA ALA A 16 4.04 6.81 0.27
C ALA A 16 2.71 6.93 1.03
N ILE A 17 2.69 6.62 2.33
CA ILE A 17 1.51 6.76 3.21
C ILE A 17 0.99 8.20 3.19
N ASN A 18 1.87 9.19 3.33
CA ASN A 18 1.48 10.60 3.32
C ASN A 18 0.88 11.01 1.97
N LYS A 19 1.47 10.56 0.86
CA LYS A 19 0.95 10.83 -0.49
C LYS A 19 -0.43 10.20 -0.70
N ILE A 20 -0.63 8.95 -0.28
CA ILE A 20 -1.93 8.26 -0.35
C ILE A 20 -2.97 9.01 0.47
N TYR A 21 -2.65 9.35 1.72
CA TYR A 21 -3.57 10.06 2.61
C TYR A 21 -4.03 11.38 1.99
N ASN A 22 -3.10 12.19 1.48
CA ASN A 22 -3.38 13.47 0.86
C ASN A 22 -4.18 13.32 -0.45
N GLY A 23 -3.83 12.34 -1.30
CA GLY A 23 -4.58 12.05 -2.53
C GLY A 23 -6.03 11.62 -2.24
N CYS A 24 -6.19 10.76 -1.24
CA CYS A 24 -7.48 10.22 -0.81
C CYS A 24 -8.45 11.31 -0.29
N GLN A 25 -7.94 12.43 0.23
CA GLN A 25 -8.81 13.54 0.67
C GLN A 25 -9.58 14.18 -0.49
N LYS A 26 -9.05 14.12 -1.71
CA LYS A 26 -9.65 14.74 -2.91
C LYS A 26 -10.68 13.83 -3.60
N ILE A 27 -10.85 12.59 -3.13
CA ILE A 27 -11.75 11.60 -3.72
C ILE A 27 -13.18 11.79 -3.19
N ASN A 28 -14.11 12.08 -4.10
CA ASN A 28 -15.54 12.22 -3.78
C ASN A 28 -16.30 10.89 -3.74
N ALA A 29 -15.79 9.85 -4.42
CA ALA A 29 -16.41 8.53 -4.45
C ALA A 29 -16.24 7.82 -3.08
N LYS A 30 -17.30 7.83 -2.26
CA LYS A 30 -17.28 7.32 -0.88
C LYS A 30 -16.73 5.90 -0.75
N HIS A 31 -17.20 4.97 -1.59
CA HIS A 31 -16.77 3.57 -1.52
C HIS A 31 -15.28 3.39 -1.86
N LEU A 32 -14.81 4.10 -2.87
CA LEU A 32 -13.40 4.13 -3.26
C LEU A 32 -12.54 4.67 -2.11
N LYS A 33 -12.92 5.82 -1.54
CA LYS A 33 -12.24 6.43 -0.39
C LYS A 33 -12.16 5.48 0.80
N ILE A 34 -13.27 4.81 1.16
CA ILE A 34 -13.29 3.83 2.26
C ILE A 34 -12.30 2.69 2.02
N ARG A 35 -12.25 2.13 0.81
CA ARG A 35 -11.33 1.02 0.51
C ARG A 35 -9.86 1.46 0.55
N ILE A 36 -9.54 2.64 0.01
CA ILE A 36 -8.19 3.21 0.11
C ILE A 36 -7.78 3.38 1.57
N LEU A 37 -8.67 3.92 2.43
CA LEU A 37 -8.36 4.12 3.85
C LEU A 37 -8.13 2.79 4.60
N GLN A 38 -8.90 1.74 4.31
CA GLN A 38 -8.68 0.43 4.91
C GLN A 38 -7.34 -0.19 4.50
N TRP A 39 -6.97 -0.07 3.23
CA TRP A 39 -5.66 -0.52 2.78
C TRP A 39 -4.53 0.36 3.31
N LEU A 40 -4.76 1.66 3.47
CA LEU A 40 -3.82 2.58 4.12
C LEU A 40 -3.55 2.15 5.56
N ASP A 41 -4.59 1.79 6.31
CA ASP A 41 -4.48 1.21 7.66
C ASP A 41 -3.65 -0.08 7.67
N LYS A 42 -3.84 -0.92 6.65
CA LYS A 42 -3.09 -2.15 6.52
C LYS A 42 -1.60 -1.91 6.28
N VAL A 43 -1.24 -1.07 5.32
CA VAL A 43 0.17 -0.82 4.96
C VAL A 43 0.92 -0.09 6.06
N ARG A 44 0.24 0.77 6.84
CA ARG A 44 0.84 1.49 7.98
C ARG A 44 0.92 0.68 9.27
N THR A 45 0.50 -0.59 9.26
CA THR A 45 0.56 -1.46 10.44
C THR A 45 2.03 -1.62 10.89
N PRO A 46 2.38 -1.22 12.12
CA PRO A 46 3.75 -1.35 12.61
C PRO A 46 4.22 -2.81 12.64
N THR A 47 5.45 -3.06 12.20
CA THR A 47 6.01 -4.42 12.17
C THR A 47 7.53 -4.40 12.28
N HIS A 48 8.08 -5.37 13.00
CA HIS A 48 9.52 -5.64 13.07
C HIS A 48 9.95 -6.66 12.00
N ASN A 49 9.00 -7.25 11.28
CA ASN A 49 9.30 -8.22 10.23
C ASN A 49 9.74 -7.50 8.95
N PHE A 50 11.00 -7.72 8.55
CA PHE A 50 11.59 -7.09 7.37
C PHE A 50 10.84 -7.40 6.07
N ILE A 51 10.43 -8.66 5.86
CA ILE A 51 9.69 -9.06 4.66
C ILE A 51 8.33 -8.38 4.61
N TRP A 52 7.64 -8.29 5.76
CA TRP A 52 6.39 -7.54 5.82
C TRP A 52 6.62 -6.06 5.50
N LYS A 53 7.66 -5.43 6.04
CA LYS A 53 7.98 -4.03 5.72
C LYS A 53 8.20 -3.81 4.21
N GLN A 54 8.93 -4.70 3.55
CA GLN A 54 9.10 -4.69 2.09
C GLN A 54 7.76 -4.83 1.35
N ASN A 55 6.91 -5.76 1.80
CA ASN A 55 5.58 -5.93 1.22
C ASN A 55 4.73 -4.66 1.44
N SER A 56 4.68 -4.10 2.65
CA SER A 56 3.93 -2.87 2.93
C SER A 56 4.31 -1.73 2.00
N LEU A 57 5.62 -1.55 1.74
CA LEU A 57 6.09 -0.54 0.78
C LEU A 57 5.61 -0.84 -0.65
N LEU A 58 5.69 -2.09 -1.10
CA LEU A 58 5.21 -2.47 -2.44
C LEU A 58 3.70 -2.23 -2.59
N TYR A 59 2.90 -2.66 -1.61
CA TYR A 59 1.45 -2.39 -1.58
C TYR A 59 1.15 -0.89 -1.54
N ALA A 60 1.91 -0.11 -0.76
CA ALA A 60 1.72 1.34 -0.68
C ALA A 60 2.00 2.04 -2.03
N ARG A 61 3.03 1.61 -2.76
CA ARG A 61 3.34 2.16 -4.10
C ARG A 61 2.21 1.91 -5.09
N VAL A 62 1.72 0.67 -5.18
CA VAL A 62 0.59 0.33 -6.07
C VAL A 62 -0.69 1.06 -5.65
N LEU A 63 -0.98 1.12 -4.34
CA LEU A 63 -2.14 1.84 -3.82
C LEU A 63 -2.06 3.35 -4.12
N LEU A 64 -0.86 3.94 -4.10
CA LEU A 64 -0.66 5.33 -4.46
C LEU A 64 -1.02 5.60 -5.91
N GLU A 65 -0.55 4.77 -6.85
CA GLU A 65 -0.90 4.88 -8.27
C GLU A 65 -2.43 4.83 -8.46
N MET A 66 -3.08 3.80 -7.91
CA MET A 66 -4.53 3.64 -7.97
C MET A 66 -5.30 4.79 -7.28
N THR A 67 -4.73 5.39 -6.24
CA THR A 67 -5.31 6.56 -5.55
C THR A 67 -5.24 7.80 -6.45
N LEU A 68 -4.14 8.00 -7.18
CA LEU A 68 -3.98 9.12 -8.12
C LEU A 68 -4.91 8.97 -9.33
N GLU A 69 -5.08 7.74 -9.81
CA GLU A 69 -6.00 7.40 -10.92
C GLU A 69 -7.47 7.33 -10.50
N GLN A 70 -7.74 7.29 -9.19
CA GLN A 70 -9.07 7.07 -8.61
C GLN A 70 -9.75 5.80 -9.11
N GLN A 71 -8.95 4.76 -9.37
CA GLN A 71 -9.43 3.47 -9.84
C GLN A 71 -8.67 2.35 -9.12
N LEU A 72 -9.40 1.56 -8.34
CA LEU A 72 -8.81 0.37 -7.71
C LEU A 72 -8.95 -0.84 -8.63
N ASP A 73 -7.95 -1.71 -8.57
CA ASP A 73 -8.04 -3.09 -9.05
C ASP A 73 -7.73 -4.08 -7.92
N LYS A 74 -7.66 -5.38 -8.21
CA LYS A 74 -7.23 -6.41 -7.27
C LYS A 74 -5.78 -6.12 -6.81
N PRO A 75 -5.46 -6.38 -5.53
CA PRO A 75 -6.35 -6.83 -4.46
C PRO A 75 -7.17 -5.71 -3.80
N PHE A 76 -6.92 -4.44 -4.14
CA PHE A 76 -7.44 -3.25 -3.47
C PHE A 76 -8.95 -3.03 -3.59
N ARG A 77 -9.62 -3.63 -4.58
CA ARG A 77 -11.10 -3.69 -4.63
C ARG A 77 -11.71 -4.45 -3.45
N GLY A 78 -10.97 -5.43 -2.91
CA GLY A 78 -11.36 -6.20 -1.74
C GLY A 78 -11.01 -5.51 -0.43
N VAL A 79 -11.39 -6.15 0.68
CA VAL A 79 -10.86 -5.79 2.00
C VAL A 79 -9.43 -6.33 2.14
N PRO A 80 -8.54 -5.62 2.87
CA PRO A 80 -7.23 -6.16 3.20
C PRO A 80 -7.39 -7.47 4.00
N PRO A 81 -6.49 -8.45 3.82
CA PRO A 81 -6.55 -9.71 4.54
C PRO A 81 -6.29 -9.54 6.03
N ASP A 82 -6.73 -10.49 6.84
CA ASP A 82 -6.30 -10.62 8.23
C ASP A 82 -4.85 -11.13 8.29
N GLY A 83 -4.07 -10.69 9.29
CA GLY A 83 -2.67 -11.11 9.46
C GLY A 83 -1.65 -10.40 8.54
N PRO A 84 -0.47 -10.97 8.26
CA PRO A 84 0.56 -10.30 7.46
C PRO A 84 0.16 -10.06 6.00
N LEU A 85 0.71 -9.02 5.35
CA LEU A 85 0.51 -8.80 3.92
C LEU A 85 1.13 -9.96 3.10
N PRO A 86 0.36 -10.59 2.19
CA PRO A 86 0.89 -11.61 1.31
C PRO A 86 2.08 -11.07 0.52
N ARG A 87 3.08 -11.92 0.27
CA ARG A 87 4.13 -11.57 -0.65
C ARG A 87 3.50 -11.44 -2.04
N PHE A 88 3.72 -10.31 -2.71
CA PHE A 88 3.46 -10.24 -4.14
C PHE A 88 4.36 -11.27 -4.81
N ASP A 89 3.79 -12.39 -5.23
CA ASP A 89 4.55 -13.36 -6.00
C ASP A 89 4.73 -12.82 -7.42
N LYS A 90 5.80 -13.23 -8.09
CA LYS A 90 6.27 -12.72 -9.40
C LYS A 90 5.24 -12.78 -10.55
N PHE A 91 4.02 -13.27 -10.31
CA PHE A 91 3.01 -13.57 -11.32
C PHE A 91 1.67 -12.82 -11.14
N GLU A 92 1.52 -11.94 -10.14
CA GLU A 92 0.24 -11.23 -9.90
C GLU A 92 0.18 -9.79 -10.46
N VAL A 93 1.17 -9.36 -11.25
CA VAL A 93 1.12 -8.11 -12.01
C VAL A 93 0.89 -8.45 -13.48
N VAL A 94 -0.36 -8.75 -13.84
CA VAL A 94 -0.77 -8.65 -15.24
C VAL A 94 -1.33 -7.24 -15.40
N ILE A 95 -0.52 -6.39 -16.03
CA ILE A 95 -0.90 -5.08 -16.58
C ILE A 95 -1.83 -5.32 -17.77
#